data_AF-A0A2V6ZIV7-F1
#
_entry.id   AF-A0A2V6ZIV7-F1
#
_cell.length_a   1.000
_cell.length_b   1.000
_cell.length_c   1.000
_cell.angle_alpha   90.00
_cell.angle_beta   90.00
_cell.angle_gamma   90.00
#
_symmetry.space_group_name_H-M   'P 1'
#
loop_
_entity.id
_entity.type
_entity.pdbx_description
1 polymer ?
#
loop_
_entity_poly.entity_id
_entity_poly.type
_entity_poly.pdbx_seq_one_letter_code
_entity_poly.pdbx_strand_id
1 'polypeptide(L)'
;MTRSSSAPHQPKSRRFEGRFRAQALSGQFIVDCQTHFVRDDFKQEGLLDLAKYAKTNWNPKLWGESKLERYKFENYVKEIFVDSDTKVALLSGAPFDDSSWDLLSNDQIVAARTSINKFAGSRRLLGHSVFTPKKQGWMDEVDRAIAQLKPDSWKGYTIGDPLFPSKLESYWWLDDEKLVYPFYEKAVKSNITTICIHKGLLPADYETSWPKVWEYATVRDLGKAAKDWPKLNFMIYHGALR
;
A
#
# COMPACT_ATOMS: atom_id res chain seq x y z
N MET A 1 23.16 12.74 -42.87
CA MET A 1 22.01 12.15 -42.15
C MET A 1 22.33 12.14 -40.66
N THR A 2 21.82 13.11 -39.91
CA THR A 2 21.94 13.14 -38.44
C THR A 2 20.64 13.73 -37.90
N ARG A 3 19.71 12.87 -37.45
CA ARG A 3 18.51 13.31 -36.72
C ARG A 3 18.89 13.41 -35.24
N SER A 4 18.91 14.62 -34.68
CA SER A 4 18.94 14.80 -33.23
C SER A 4 17.52 14.57 -32.70
N SER A 5 17.37 13.58 -31.84
CA SER A 5 16.17 13.32 -31.06
C SER A 5 16.05 14.37 -29.95
N SER A 6 15.06 15.26 -30.06
CA SER A 6 14.68 16.17 -28.98
C SER A 6 13.56 15.53 -28.16
N ALA A 7 13.82 15.31 -26.87
CA ALA A 7 12.84 14.89 -25.87
C ALA A 7 11.67 15.90 -25.77
N PRO A 8 10.44 15.45 -25.45
CA PRO A 8 9.28 16.32 -25.43
C PRO A 8 9.36 17.34 -24.30
N HIS A 9 9.24 18.61 -24.67
CA HIS A 9 9.20 19.78 -23.80
C HIS A 9 7.92 19.73 -22.94
N GLN A 10 8.03 19.54 -21.62
CA GLN A 10 6.91 19.80 -20.72
C GLN A 10 6.62 21.32 -20.70
N PRO A 11 5.37 21.78 -20.88
CA PRO A 11 5.08 23.20 -20.97
C PRO A 11 5.29 23.89 -19.60
N LYS A 12 6.03 25.00 -19.61
CA LYS A 12 6.40 25.80 -18.43
C LYS A 12 5.20 26.25 -17.57
N SER A 13 3.99 26.34 -18.12
CA SER A 13 2.78 26.82 -17.42
C SER A 13 2.35 25.96 -16.23
N ARG A 14 2.42 24.63 -16.33
CA ARG A 14 2.01 23.72 -15.23
C ARG A 14 2.89 23.83 -13.99
N ARG A 15 4.18 24.14 -14.16
CA ARG A 15 5.13 24.32 -13.04
C ARG A 15 4.84 25.59 -12.24
N PHE A 16 4.34 26.65 -12.88
CA PHE A 16 3.95 27.88 -12.19
C PHE A 16 2.66 27.68 -11.39
N GLU A 17 1.63 27.05 -11.97
CA GLU A 17 0.37 26.72 -11.27
C GLU A 17 0.60 25.81 -10.05
N GLY A 18 1.46 24.79 -10.18
CA GLY A 18 1.79 23.88 -9.08
C GLY A 18 2.44 24.58 -7.87
N ARG A 19 3.28 25.59 -8.10
CA ARG A 19 3.90 26.39 -7.02
C ARG A 19 2.90 27.28 -6.30
N PHE A 20 2.00 27.95 -7.03
CA PHE A 20 0.96 28.77 -6.42
C PHE A 20 0.00 27.94 -5.57
N ARG A 21 -0.42 26.77 -6.08
CA ARG A 21 -1.24 25.83 -5.30
C ARG A 21 -0.52 25.35 -4.04
N ALA A 22 0.73 24.89 -4.16
CA ALA A 22 1.50 24.41 -3.01
C ALA A 22 1.71 25.50 -1.94
N GLN A 23 1.87 26.76 -2.36
CA GLN A 23 1.94 27.90 -1.45
C GLN A 23 0.60 28.18 -0.77
N ALA A 24 -0.51 28.16 -1.50
CA ALA A 24 -1.85 28.38 -0.95
C ALA A 24 -2.23 27.31 0.09
N LEU A 25 -1.78 26.07 -0.08
CA LEU A 25 -2.04 24.95 0.82
C LEU A 25 -0.89 24.67 1.81
N SER A 26 0.07 25.58 1.93
CA SER A 26 1.24 25.40 2.81
C SER A 26 0.88 25.27 4.28
N GLY A 27 -0.23 25.87 4.72
CA GLY A 27 -0.76 25.77 6.09
C GLY A 27 -1.60 24.51 6.37
N GLN A 28 -1.92 23.71 5.34
CA GLN A 28 -2.68 22.47 5.52
C GLN A 28 -1.76 21.25 5.61
N PHE A 29 -2.05 20.39 6.57
CA PHE A 29 -1.39 19.09 6.68
C PHE A 29 -2.21 18.03 5.94
N ILE A 30 -1.73 17.64 4.77
CA ILE A 30 -2.35 16.63 3.91
C ILE A 30 -1.56 15.34 4.01
N VAL A 31 -2.23 14.24 4.36
CA VAL A 31 -1.62 12.91 4.45
C VAL A 31 -2.29 11.96 3.47
N ASP A 32 -1.47 11.30 2.66
CA ASP A 32 -1.92 10.14 1.88
C ASP A 32 -1.67 8.86 2.69
N CYS A 33 -2.74 8.32 3.27
CA CYS A 33 -2.67 7.24 4.25
C CYS A 33 -2.54 5.84 3.66
N GLN A 34 -2.53 5.68 2.33
CA GLN A 34 -2.40 4.37 1.70
C GLN A 34 -1.84 4.50 0.27
N THR A 35 -0.53 4.29 0.14
CA THR A 35 0.14 4.37 -1.16
C THR A 35 0.97 3.13 -1.45
N HIS A 36 1.16 2.87 -2.75
CA HIS A 36 1.94 1.76 -3.28
C HIS A 36 2.72 2.22 -4.50
N PHE A 37 3.90 1.64 -4.69
CA PHE A 37 4.59 1.56 -5.97
C PHE A 37 5.11 0.14 -6.15
N VAL A 38 5.58 -0.22 -7.35
CA VAL A 38 6.11 -1.57 -7.63
C VAL A 38 7.63 -1.53 -7.74
N ARG A 39 8.27 -2.60 -7.25
CA ARG A 39 9.71 -2.85 -7.41
C ARG A 39 10.17 -2.76 -8.86
N ASP A 40 11.43 -2.42 -9.07
CA ASP A 40 11.99 -2.17 -10.40
C ASP A 40 11.88 -3.38 -11.33
N ASP A 41 12.06 -4.58 -10.79
CA ASP A 41 11.97 -5.85 -11.52
C ASP A 41 10.54 -6.39 -11.69
N PHE A 42 9.51 -5.69 -11.22
CA PHE A 42 8.11 -6.05 -11.41
C PHE A 42 7.71 -5.96 -12.89
N LYS A 43 7.17 -7.05 -13.45
CA LYS A 43 6.84 -7.20 -14.88
C LYS A 43 5.38 -7.58 -15.15
N GLN A 44 4.53 -7.60 -14.13
CA GLN A 44 3.16 -8.12 -14.26
C GLN A 44 2.23 -7.06 -14.88
N GLU A 45 2.05 -7.14 -16.20
CA GLU A 45 1.23 -6.18 -16.95
C GLU A 45 -0.25 -6.20 -16.58
N GLY A 46 -0.75 -7.27 -15.95
CA GLY A 46 -2.15 -7.32 -15.49
C GLY A 46 -2.50 -6.21 -14.49
N LEU A 47 -1.52 -5.65 -13.76
CA LEU A 47 -1.74 -4.48 -12.89
C LEU A 47 -2.19 -3.23 -13.68
N LEU A 48 -1.86 -3.14 -14.97
CA LEU A 48 -2.26 -2.02 -15.83
C LEU A 48 -3.77 -1.92 -16.03
N ASP A 49 -4.51 -3.00 -15.81
CA ASP A 49 -5.97 -2.98 -15.96
C ASP A 49 -6.63 -2.02 -14.95
N LEU A 50 -6.02 -1.81 -13.77
CA LEU A 50 -6.44 -0.77 -12.83
C LEU A 50 -6.32 0.64 -13.43
N ALA A 51 -5.21 0.95 -14.11
CA ALA A 51 -5.03 2.25 -14.73
C ALA A 51 -5.92 2.43 -15.96
N LYS A 52 -6.10 1.39 -16.78
CA LYS A 52 -7.04 1.41 -17.92
C LYS A 52 -8.46 1.67 -17.43
N TYR A 53 -8.90 0.97 -16.38
CA TYR A 53 -10.20 1.19 -15.76
C TYR A 53 -10.34 2.62 -15.24
N ALA A 54 -9.36 3.12 -14.48
CA ALA A 54 -9.39 4.47 -13.94
C ALA A 54 -9.43 5.54 -15.05
N LYS A 55 -8.73 5.32 -16.17
CA LYS A 55 -8.78 6.22 -17.32
C LYS A 55 -10.16 6.28 -17.95
N THR A 56 -10.76 5.11 -18.17
CA THR A 56 -12.08 4.99 -18.80
C THR A 56 -13.18 5.57 -17.92
N ASN A 57 -13.14 5.34 -16.61
CA ASN A 57 -14.29 5.60 -15.73
C ASN A 57 -14.15 6.86 -14.86
N TRP A 58 -12.94 7.32 -14.55
CA TRP A 58 -12.73 8.38 -13.55
C TRP A 58 -11.96 9.58 -14.08
N ASN A 59 -10.84 9.35 -14.78
CA ASN A 59 -9.99 10.42 -15.27
C ASN A 59 -9.54 10.16 -16.71
N PRO A 60 -10.24 10.67 -17.74
CA PRO A 60 -9.86 10.46 -19.13
C PRO A 60 -8.48 11.06 -19.48
N LYS A 61 -7.94 11.95 -18.65
CA LYS A 61 -6.61 12.55 -18.80
C LYS A 61 -5.50 11.75 -18.10
N LEU A 62 -5.81 10.56 -17.56
CA LEU A 62 -4.80 9.69 -16.96
C LEU A 62 -3.73 9.34 -18.01
N TRP A 63 -2.47 9.50 -17.60
CA TRP A 63 -1.33 9.23 -18.47
C TRP A 63 -0.76 7.83 -18.18
N GLY A 64 -0.13 7.19 -19.15
CA GLY A 64 0.65 5.96 -18.91
C GLY A 64 -0.18 4.77 -18.44
N GLU A 65 -1.47 4.72 -18.77
CA GLU A 65 -2.37 3.63 -18.38
C GLU A 65 -1.94 2.25 -18.93
N SER A 66 -1.10 2.24 -19.96
CA SER A 66 -0.58 1.04 -20.61
C SER A 66 0.93 0.85 -20.34
N LYS A 67 1.48 1.50 -19.31
CA LYS A 67 2.92 1.56 -19.04
C LYS A 67 3.21 1.30 -17.57
N LEU A 68 3.97 0.24 -17.25
CA LEU A 68 4.29 -0.11 -15.86
C LEU A 68 5.08 0.99 -15.15
N GLU A 69 5.76 1.86 -15.89
CA GLU A 69 6.44 3.06 -15.41
C GLU A 69 5.53 3.96 -14.57
N ARG A 70 4.21 3.94 -14.82
CA ARG A 70 3.22 4.65 -14.00
C ARG A 70 3.26 4.21 -12.53
N TYR A 71 3.60 2.96 -12.26
CA TYR A 71 3.66 2.39 -10.92
C TYR A 71 5.08 2.32 -10.35
N LYS A 72 6.11 2.75 -11.09
CA LYS A 72 7.51 2.68 -10.62
C LYS A 72 7.87 3.85 -9.70
N PHE A 73 8.96 3.69 -8.96
CA PHE A 73 9.40 4.62 -7.92
C PHE A 73 9.55 6.07 -8.39
N GLU A 74 10.16 6.31 -9.55
CA GLU A 74 10.36 7.67 -10.06
C GLU A 74 9.03 8.40 -10.23
N ASN A 75 8.05 7.73 -10.83
CA ASN A 75 6.74 8.32 -11.00
C ASN A 75 5.98 8.44 -9.67
N TYR A 76 6.11 7.46 -8.78
CA TYR A 76 5.54 7.55 -7.44
C TYR A 76 5.99 8.82 -6.71
N VAL A 77 7.30 9.10 -6.69
CA VAL A 77 7.85 10.30 -6.05
C VAL A 77 7.30 11.56 -6.71
N LYS A 78 7.23 11.58 -8.03
CA LYS A 78 6.69 12.72 -8.79
C LYS A 78 5.21 12.97 -8.45
N GLU A 79 4.35 11.96 -8.56
CA GLU A 79 2.91 12.13 -8.32
C GLU A 79 2.62 12.47 -6.85
N ILE A 80 3.28 11.82 -5.90
CA ILE A 80 3.04 12.04 -4.47
C ILE A 80 3.66 13.35 -3.98
N PHE A 81 4.91 13.67 -4.31
CA PHE A 81 5.62 14.77 -3.65
C PHE A 81 5.89 16.00 -4.53
N VAL A 82 5.66 15.92 -5.85
CA VAL A 82 5.88 17.04 -6.77
C VAL A 82 4.55 17.55 -7.33
N ASP A 83 3.70 16.64 -7.81
CA ASP A 83 2.46 16.99 -8.49
C ASP A 83 1.24 17.01 -7.55
N SER A 84 1.39 16.58 -6.29
CA SER A 84 0.36 16.70 -5.25
C SER A 84 0.78 17.63 -4.10
N ASP A 85 -0.18 18.01 -3.24
CA ASP A 85 0.09 18.80 -2.04
C ASP A 85 0.40 17.93 -0.81
N THR A 86 0.50 16.60 -0.99
CA THR A 86 0.75 15.63 0.08
C THR A 86 1.99 16.00 0.89
N LYS A 87 1.82 16.09 2.20
CA LYS A 87 2.89 16.40 3.14
C LYS A 87 3.55 15.13 3.68
N VAL A 88 2.75 14.12 3.96
CA VAL A 88 3.23 12.81 4.38
C VAL A 88 2.47 11.75 3.59
N ALA A 89 3.19 10.78 3.04
CA ALA A 89 2.58 9.58 2.50
C ALA A 89 2.90 8.38 3.38
N LEU A 90 2.12 7.33 3.24
CA LEU A 90 2.29 6.07 3.93
C LEU A 90 2.43 4.98 2.88
N LEU A 91 3.58 4.30 2.88
CA LEU A 91 3.94 3.27 1.93
C LEU A 91 3.74 1.89 2.54
N SER A 92 3.15 0.99 1.77
CA SER A 92 3.12 -0.43 2.08
C SER A 92 3.37 -1.26 0.82
N GLY A 93 3.69 -2.54 1.00
CA GLY A 93 3.65 -3.53 -0.07
C GLY A 93 2.26 -4.15 -0.17
N ALA A 94 2.13 -5.15 -1.04
CA ALA A 94 0.98 -6.06 -1.05
C ALA A 94 1.51 -7.49 -1.32
N PRO A 95 1.13 -8.48 -0.51
CA PRO A 95 1.53 -9.87 -0.71
C PRO A 95 0.62 -10.55 -1.73
N PHE A 96 1.19 -11.48 -2.48
CA PHE A 96 0.46 -12.33 -3.42
C PHE A 96 0.82 -13.79 -3.20
N ASP A 97 -0.04 -14.69 -3.69
CA ASP A 97 0.28 -16.12 -3.67
C ASP A 97 1.48 -16.44 -4.56
N ASP A 98 1.57 -15.78 -5.73
CA ASP A 98 2.79 -15.74 -6.53
C ASP A 98 3.65 -14.54 -6.14
N SER A 99 4.78 -14.79 -5.49
CA SER A 99 5.74 -13.74 -5.08
C SER A 99 6.27 -12.87 -6.22
N SER A 100 6.15 -13.30 -7.48
CA SER A 100 6.47 -12.44 -8.63
C SER A 100 5.57 -11.20 -8.72
N TRP A 101 4.38 -11.27 -8.11
CA TRP A 101 3.41 -10.19 -7.98
C TRP A 101 3.57 -9.34 -6.72
N ASP A 102 4.41 -9.74 -5.76
CA ASP A 102 4.69 -8.92 -4.57
C ASP A 102 5.15 -7.51 -5.01
N LEU A 103 4.45 -6.47 -4.55
CA LEU A 103 4.73 -5.10 -4.99
C LEU A 103 6.08 -4.62 -4.45
N LEU A 104 6.27 -4.75 -3.14
CA LEU A 104 7.49 -4.38 -2.41
C LEU A 104 7.70 -5.32 -1.23
N SER A 105 8.96 -5.66 -0.96
CA SER A 105 9.36 -6.29 0.31
C SER A 105 9.42 -5.26 1.45
N ASN A 106 9.43 -5.76 2.70
CA ASN A 106 9.57 -4.90 3.88
C ASN A 106 10.88 -4.08 3.86
N ASP A 107 11.97 -4.67 3.38
CA ASP A 107 13.26 -3.98 3.22
C ASP A 107 13.18 -2.85 2.18
N GLN A 108 12.49 -3.08 1.06
CA GLN A 108 12.28 -2.05 0.04
C GLN A 108 11.42 -0.88 0.56
N ILE A 109 10.40 -1.17 1.37
CA ILE A 109 9.57 -0.14 2.01
C ILE A 109 10.43 0.73 2.94
N VAL A 110 11.25 0.12 3.80
CA VAL A 110 12.14 0.87 4.70
C VAL A 110 13.22 1.64 3.94
N ALA A 111 13.78 1.06 2.87
CA ALA A 111 14.76 1.74 2.03
C ALA A 111 14.16 2.99 1.36
N ALA A 112 12.95 2.90 0.81
CA ALA A 112 12.24 4.03 0.22
C ALA A 112 11.92 5.10 1.28
N ARG A 113 11.35 4.69 2.43
CA ARG A 113 11.08 5.57 3.58
C ARG A 113 12.32 6.35 3.99
N THR A 114 13.43 5.65 4.18
CA THR A 114 14.70 6.22 4.63
C THR A 114 15.26 7.19 3.61
N SER A 115 15.27 6.80 2.33
CA SER A 115 15.84 7.61 1.25
C SER A 115 15.05 8.91 1.03
N ILE A 116 13.72 8.83 0.99
CA ILE A 116 12.86 10.00 0.81
C ILE A 116 12.99 10.95 2.01
N ASN A 117 12.96 10.42 3.25
CA ASN A 117 13.07 11.26 4.44
C ASN A 117 14.45 11.92 4.55
N LYS A 118 15.52 11.19 4.20
CA LYS A 118 16.88 11.73 4.17
C LYS A 118 17.00 12.84 3.14
N PHE A 119 16.50 12.63 1.92
CA PHE A 119 16.53 13.65 0.86
C PHE A 119 15.73 14.90 1.24
N ALA A 120 14.57 14.73 1.85
CA ALA A 120 13.70 15.83 2.25
C ALA A 120 14.13 16.54 3.55
N GLY A 121 15.11 16.02 4.29
CA GLY A 121 15.49 16.52 5.61
C GLY A 121 14.35 16.52 6.65
N SER A 122 13.29 15.74 6.40
CA SER A 122 12.06 15.72 7.21
C SER A 122 11.30 14.41 7.00
N ARG A 123 10.35 14.10 7.88
CA ARG A 123 9.52 12.89 7.79
C ARG A 123 8.41 13.12 6.74
N ARG A 124 8.65 12.67 5.51
CA ARG A 124 7.74 12.78 4.35
C ARG A 124 7.11 11.46 3.96
N LEU A 125 7.72 10.34 4.32
CA LEU A 125 7.21 9.00 4.07
C LEU A 125 7.20 8.19 5.37
N LEU A 126 6.09 7.50 5.62
CA LEU A 126 5.92 6.44 6.61
C LEU A 126 5.97 5.09 5.89
N GLY A 127 6.38 4.04 6.59
CA GLY A 127 6.49 2.68 6.04
C GLY A 127 5.81 1.65 6.91
N HIS A 128 4.93 0.85 6.31
CA HIS A 128 4.33 -0.30 6.95
C HIS A 128 5.11 -1.57 6.65
N SER A 129 5.39 -2.37 7.65
CA SER A 129 5.78 -3.77 7.41
C SER A 129 4.53 -4.59 7.10
N VAL A 130 4.56 -5.31 5.99
CA VAL A 130 3.56 -6.32 5.64
C VAL A 130 3.79 -7.55 6.51
N PHE A 131 2.72 -8.05 7.13
CA PHE A 131 2.70 -9.35 7.81
C PHE A 131 1.73 -10.29 7.07
N THR A 132 2.11 -11.57 6.99
CA THR A 132 1.43 -12.56 6.15
C THR A 132 1.08 -13.81 6.95
N PRO A 133 0.04 -13.80 7.78
CA PRO A 133 -0.40 -14.99 8.51
C PRO A 133 -0.54 -16.21 7.61
N LYS A 134 -0.24 -17.40 8.15
CA LYS A 134 -0.17 -18.70 7.44
C LYS A 134 1.01 -18.89 6.49
N LYS A 135 1.68 -17.84 5.99
CA LYS A 135 2.91 -18.00 5.20
C LYS A 135 4.03 -18.58 6.07
N GLN A 136 4.80 -19.54 5.55
CA GLN A 136 5.93 -20.10 6.29
C GLN A 136 6.90 -18.99 6.73
N GLY A 137 7.29 -18.99 8.01
CA GLY A 137 8.23 -18.01 8.59
C GLY A 137 7.65 -16.61 8.86
N TRP A 138 6.33 -16.39 8.72
CA TRP A 138 5.76 -15.05 8.86
C TRP A 138 5.96 -14.42 10.25
N MET A 139 6.00 -15.23 11.32
CA MET A 139 6.23 -14.74 12.68
C MET A 139 7.71 -14.38 12.89
N ASP A 140 8.64 -15.10 12.26
CA ASP A 140 10.07 -14.76 12.28
C ASP A 140 10.31 -13.43 11.55
N GLU A 141 9.57 -13.19 10.46
CA GLU A 141 9.61 -11.90 9.75
C GLU A 141 9.02 -10.76 10.60
N VAL A 142 7.98 -11.02 11.40
CA VAL A 142 7.49 -10.05 12.40
C VAL A 142 8.59 -9.71 13.41
N ASP A 143 9.26 -10.71 13.96
CA ASP A 143 10.34 -10.51 14.93
C ASP A 143 11.52 -9.74 14.31
N ARG A 144 11.89 -10.07 13.07
CA ARG A 144 12.91 -9.33 12.30
C ARG A 144 12.47 -7.90 12.05
N ALA A 145 11.22 -7.67 11.64
CA ALA A 145 10.70 -6.34 11.36
C ALA A 145 10.74 -5.45 12.60
N ILE A 146 10.38 -5.98 13.78
CA ILE A 146 10.49 -5.27 15.05
C ILE A 146 11.95 -4.92 15.36
N ALA A 147 12.85 -5.90 15.29
CA ALA A 147 14.23 -5.73 15.71
C ALA A 147 15.04 -4.82 14.76
N GLN A 148 14.84 -4.96 13.45
CA GLN A 148 15.72 -4.39 12.43
C GLN A 148 15.05 -3.27 11.63
N LEU A 149 13.81 -3.48 11.18
CA LEU A 149 13.15 -2.59 10.22
C LEU A 149 12.46 -1.40 10.88
N LYS A 150 11.93 -1.61 12.10
CA LYS A 150 11.24 -0.60 12.91
C LYS A 150 10.20 0.17 12.08
N PRO A 151 9.18 -0.52 11.57
CA PRO A 151 8.14 0.11 10.76
C PRO A 151 7.34 1.12 11.59
N ASP A 152 6.67 2.03 10.91
CA ASP A 152 5.77 3.00 11.57
C ASP A 152 4.46 2.33 12.00
N SER A 153 4.08 1.23 11.32
CA SER A 153 2.88 0.43 11.61
C SER A 153 2.87 -0.87 10.78
N TRP A 154 1.83 -1.67 10.93
CA TRP A 154 1.69 -2.96 10.25
C TRP A 154 0.67 -2.90 9.12
N LYS A 155 0.88 -3.71 8.07
CA LYS A 155 -0.07 -3.89 6.96
C LYS A 155 -0.46 -5.36 6.82
N GLY A 156 -1.76 -5.65 6.87
CA GLY A 156 -2.33 -6.97 6.65
C GLY A 156 -3.34 -7.00 5.50
N TYR A 157 -3.51 -8.19 4.92
CA TYR A 157 -4.48 -8.49 3.87
C TYR A 157 -5.24 -9.75 4.28
N THR A 158 -6.47 -9.60 4.79
CA THR A 158 -7.25 -10.73 5.35
C THR A 158 -7.78 -11.69 4.29
N ILE A 159 -7.87 -11.23 3.04
CA ILE A 159 -8.17 -12.06 1.87
C ILE A 159 -6.93 -12.77 1.30
N GLY A 160 -5.74 -12.50 1.85
CA GLY A 160 -4.48 -13.04 1.37
C GLY A 160 -3.97 -12.29 0.14
N ASP A 161 -4.31 -12.79 -1.04
CA ASP A 161 -4.01 -12.16 -2.33
C ASP A 161 -5.07 -11.08 -2.63
N PRO A 162 -4.67 -9.82 -2.87
CA PRO A 162 -5.60 -8.71 -3.02
C PRO A 162 -6.25 -8.60 -4.40
N LEU A 163 -5.75 -9.30 -5.43
CA LEU A 163 -6.29 -9.20 -6.80
C LEU A 163 -6.94 -10.48 -7.28
N PHE A 164 -6.58 -11.63 -6.69
CA PHE A 164 -7.08 -12.92 -7.09
C PHE A 164 -7.57 -13.71 -5.87
N PRO A 165 -8.61 -14.56 -6.00
CA PRO A 165 -8.93 -15.52 -4.95
C PRO A 165 -7.70 -16.38 -4.64
N SER A 166 -7.24 -16.34 -3.39
CA SER A 166 -6.06 -17.11 -2.98
C SER A 166 -6.25 -18.60 -3.23
N LYS A 167 -5.26 -19.23 -3.86
CA LYS A 167 -5.13 -20.68 -4.04
C LYS A 167 -4.34 -21.34 -2.91
N LEU A 168 -3.61 -20.56 -2.13
CA LEU A 168 -2.85 -21.03 -0.96
C LEU A 168 -3.66 -20.96 0.35
N GLU A 169 -4.95 -20.62 0.28
CA GLU A 169 -5.82 -20.41 1.44
C GLU A 169 -5.23 -19.43 2.46
N SER A 170 -4.56 -18.39 1.96
CA SER A 170 -3.82 -17.40 2.75
C SER A 170 -4.72 -16.37 3.43
N TYR A 171 -6.05 -16.53 3.35
CA TYR A 171 -7.04 -15.70 4.04
C TYR A 171 -7.13 -16.02 5.54
N TRP A 172 -7.44 -15.03 6.38
CA TRP A 172 -7.41 -15.16 7.84
C TRP A 172 -8.28 -14.11 8.54
N TRP A 173 -8.72 -14.41 9.76
CA TRP A 173 -9.56 -13.53 10.57
C TRP A 173 -8.75 -12.70 11.56
N LEU A 174 -9.11 -11.42 11.74
CA LEU A 174 -8.48 -10.54 12.72
C LEU A 174 -8.62 -11.03 14.16
N ASP A 175 -9.67 -11.80 14.45
CA ASP A 175 -9.97 -12.35 15.77
C ASP A 175 -9.57 -13.82 15.94
N ASP A 176 -8.78 -14.37 15.02
CA ASP A 176 -8.19 -15.71 15.18
C ASP A 176 -7.15 -15.68 16.32
N GLU A 177 -7.59 -16.16 17.49
CA GLU A 177 -6.82 -16.15 18.73
C GLU A 177 -5.55 -16.98 18.65
N LYS A 178 -5.54 -18.06 17.85
CA LYS A 178 -4.37 -18.93 17.75
C LYS A 178 -3.38 -18.41 16.73
N LEU A 179 -3.88 -17.87 15.63
CA LEU A 179 -3.05 -17.42 14.53
C LEU A 179 -2.49 -16.01 14.75
N VAL A 180 -3.32 -15.03 15.12
CA VAL A 180 -2.96 -13.60 15.02
C VAL A 180 -2.69 -12.95 16.37
N TYR A 181 -3.31 -13.42 17.46
CA TYR A 181 -3.10 -12.80 18.79
C TYR A 181 -1.64 -12.87 19.27
N PRO A 182 -0.85 -13.92 18.97
CA PRO A 182 0.59 -13.90 19.27
C PRO A 182 1.34 -12.76 18.57
N PHE A 183 0.90 -12.36 17.36
CA PHE A 183 1.42 -11.18 16.67
C PHE A 183 0.98 -9.89 17.38
N TYR A 184 -0.28 -9.79 17.80
CA TYR A 184 -0.78 -8.62 18.55
C TYR A 184 -0.03 -8.41 19.87
N GLU A 185 0.32 -9.47 20.58
CA GLU A 185 1.21 -9.36 21.74
C GLU A 185 2.54 -8.70 21.40
N LYS A 186 3.18 -9.13 20.29
CA LYS A 186 4.46 -8.58 19.82
C LYS A 186 4.30 -7.11 19.40
N ALA A 187 3.20 -6.76 18.74
CA ALA A 187 2.88 -5.37 18.36
C ALA A 187 2.74 -4.47 19.59
N VAL A 188 2.03 -4.92 20.64
CA VAL A 188 1.91 -4.19 21.91
C VAL A 188 3.26 -4.09 22.63
N LYS A 189 4.00 -5.21 22.76
CA LYS A 189 5.31 -5.26 23.45
C LYS A 189 6.35 -4.36 22.77
N SER A 190 6.30 -4.23 21.44
CA SER A 190 7.20 -3.38 20.65
C SER A 190 6.75 -1.92 20.53
N ASN A 191 5.56 -1.56 21.03
CA ASN A 191 4.94 -0.25 20.87
C ASN A 191 4.68 0.15 19.39
N ILE A 192 4.52 -0.83 18.50
CA ILE A 192 4.10 -0.64 17.11
C ILE A 192 2.63 -1.08 17.01
N THR A 193 1.75 -0.26 17.59
CA THR A 193 0.38 -0.66 17.94
C THR A 193 -0.67 -0.39 16.86
N THR A 194 -0.28 0.22 15.74
CA THR A 194 -1.20 0.51 14.64
C THR A 194 -1.18 -0.63 13.63
N ILE A 195 -2.33 -1.30 13.47
CA ILE A 195 -2.55 -2.43 12.56
C ILE A 195 -3.45 -1.95 11.42
N CYS A 196 -2.89 -1.81 10.21
CA CYS A 196 -3.65 -1.38 9.05
C CYS A 196 -4.04 -2.57 8.18
N ILE A 197 -5.32 -2.71 7.87
CA ILE A 197 -5.87 -3.90 7.20
C ILE A 197 -6.51 -3.48 5.88
N HIS A 198 -6.10 -4.12 4.79
CA HIS A 198 -6.87 -4.10 3.55
C HIS A 198 -8.10 -5.00 3.75
N LYS A 199 -9.28 -4.39 3.86
CA LYS A 199 -10.57 -5.07 4.04
C LYS A 199 -11.61 -4.41 3.13
N GLY A 200 -12.16 -5.17 2.20
CA GLY A 200 -13.09 -4.66 1.18
C GLY A 200 -12.41 -4.51 -0.19
N LEU A 201 -12.96 -3.63 -1.04
CA LEU A 201 -12.56 -3.42 -2.43
C LEU A 201 -12.57 -4.73 -3.23
N LEU A 202 -13.72 -5.41 -3.21
CA LEU A 202 -13.91 -6.66 -3.94
C LEU A 202 -14.54 -6.41 -5.33
N PRO A 203 -14.43 -7.38 -6.27
CA PRO A 203 -15.17 -7.32 -7.53
C PRO A 203 -16.69 -7.28 -7.29
N ALA A 204 -17.46 -6.66 -8.20
CA ALA A 204 -18.91 -6.53 -8.02
C ALA A 204 -19.66 -7.88 -7.91
N ASP A 205 -19.07 -8.98 -8.40
CA ASP A 205 -19.62 -10.33 -8.38
C ASP A 205 -18.97 -11.23 -7.30
N TYR A 206 -18.33 -10.63 -6.28
CA TYR A 206 -17.48 -11.31 -5.28
C TYR A 206 -18.10 -12.54 -4.61
N GLU A 207 -19.42 -12.59 -4.44
CA GLU A 207 -20.09 -13.75 -3.82
C GLU A 207 -19.93 -15.01 -4.67
N THR A 208 -19.81 -14.84 -5.98
CA THR A 208 -19.65 -15.91 -6.97
C THR A 208 -18.22 -16.07 -7.44
N SER A 209 -17.48 -14.98 -7.64
CA SER A 209 -16.10 -15.00 -8.15
C SER A 209 -15.06 -15.28 -7.06
N TRP A 210 -15.38 -14.97 -5.80
CA TRP A 210 -14.52 -15.16 -4.62
C TRP A 210 -15.25 -15.97 -3.52
N PRO A 211 -15.80 -17.14 -3.85
CA PRO A 211 -16.62 -17.91 -2.92
C PRO A 211 -15.79 -18.26 -1.68
N LYS A 212 -16.37 -18.07 -0.49
CA LYS A 212 -15.74 -18.29 0.83
C LYS A 212 -14.59 -17.33 1.20
N VAL A 213 -14.00 -16.62 0.25
CA VAL A 213 -12.91 -15.66 0.50
C VAL A 213 -13.46 -14.28 0.85
N TRP A 214 -14.55 -13.86 0.19
CA TRP A 214 -15.11 -12.52 0.38
C TRP A 214 -15.50 -12.22 1.84
N GLU A 215 -15.87 -13.23 2.61
CA GLU A 215 -16.26 -13.08 4.02
C GLU A 215 -15.11 -12.48 4.86
N TYR A 216 -13.85 -12.82 4.52
CA TYR A 216 -12.65 -12.29 5.17
C TYR A 216 -12.42 -10.80 4.88
N ALA A 217 -13.12 -10.22 3.90
CA ALA A 217 -13.10 -8.78 3.63
C ALA A 217 -14.15 -7.99 4.45
N THR A 218 -15.03 -8.67 5.19
CA THR A 218 -16.10 -8.04 6.00
C THR A 218 -15.61 -7.63 7.40
N VAL A 219 -16.35 -6.79 8.14
CA VAL A 219 -15.96 -6.38 9.51
C VAL A 219 -16.33 -7.38 10.62
N ARG A 220 -16.71 -8.61 10.26
CA ARG A 220 -17.21 -9.63 11.22
C ARG A 220 -16.24 -9.88 12.39
N ASP A 221 -14.95 -9.95 12.09
CA ASP A 221 -13.85 -10.25 13.01
C ASP A 221 -13.33 -9.01 13.76
N LEU A 222 -13.60 -7.81 13.25
CA LEU A 222 -13.02 -6.57 13.77
C LEU A 222 -13.50 -6.24 15.18
N GLY A 223 -14.80 -6.41 15.45
CA GLY A 223 -15.38 -6.03 16.75
C GLY A 223 -14.78 -6.79 17.93
N LYS A 224 -14.59 -8.11 17.77
CA LYS A 224 -13.94 -8.95 18.77
C LYS A 224 -12.45 -8.61 18.91
N ALA A 225 -11.71 -8.53 17.81
CA ALA A 225 -10.30 -8.17 17.84
C ALA A 225 -10.04 -6.83 18.54
N ALA A 226 -10.85 -5.80 18.26
CA ALA A 226 -10.74 -4.50 18.91
C ALA A 226 -11.08 -4.53 20.41
N LYS A 227 -12.08 -5.32 20.80
CA LYS A 227 -12.46 -5.51 22.22
C LYS A 227 -11.37 -6.21 23.01
N ASP A 228 -10.77 -7.25 22.43
CA ASP A 228 -9.77 -8.08 23.11
C ASP A 228 -8.39 -7.38 23.16
N TRP A 229 -8.12 -6.48 22.21
CA TRP A 229 -6.85 -5.75 22.09
C TRP A 229 -7.03 -4.22 22.13
N PRO A 230 -7.50 -3.64 23.26
CA PRO A 230 -7.82 -2.22 23.35
C PRO A 230 -6.59 -1.29 23.27
N LYS A 231 -5.37 -1.84 23.32
CA LYS A 231 -4.11 -1.10 23.13
C LYS A 231 -3.71 -0.94 21.67
N LEU A 232 -4.36 -1.67 20.76
CA LEU A 232 -4.09 -1.59 19.33
C LEU A 232 -5.03 -0.61 18.64
N ASN A 233 -4.52 0.05 17.60
CA ASN A 233 -5.31 0.88 16.70
C ASN A 233 -5.54 0.12 15.39
N PHE A 234 -6.78 -0.23 15.09
CA PHE A 234 -7.13 -0.88 13.82
C PHE A 234 -7.53 0.17 12.77
N MET A 235 -6.77 0.25 11.68
CA MET A 235 -7.07 1.10 10.54
C MET A 235 -7.59 0.25 9.38
N ILE A 236 -8.86 0.42 9.01
CA ILE A 236 -9.51 -0.40 7.98
C ILE A 236 -9.54 0.37 6.66
N TYR A 237 -8.65 -0.01 5.75
CA TYR A 237 -8.65 0.54 4.40
C TYR A 237 -9.89 0.10 3.63
N HIS A 238 -10.36 0.97 2.74
CA HIS A 238 -11.59 0.79 1.96
C HIS A 238 -12.88 0.68 2.82
N GLY A 239 -12.81 0.88 4.14
CA GLY A 239 -13.96 0.87 5.02
C GLY A 239 -14.76 -0.43 5.01
N ALA A 240 -14.14 -1.55 4.61
CA ALA A 240 -14.84 -2.81 4.33
C ALA A 240 -15.95 -2.69 3.27
N LEU A 241 -15.79 -1.77 2.32
CA LEU A 241 -16.65 -1.64 1.15
C LEU A 241 -16.64 -2.94 0.36
N ARG A 242 -17.84 -3.45 0.10
CA ARG A 242 -18.10 -4.65 -0.69
C ARG A 242 -18.62 -4.24 -2.06
#